data_AF-A0A512J6G4-F1
#
_entry.id   AF-A0A512J6G4-F1
#
_cell.length_a   1.000
_cell.length_b   1.000
_cell.length_c   1.000
_cell.angle_alpha   90.00
_cell.angle_beta   90.00
_cell.angle_gamma   90.00
#
_symmetry.space_group_name_H-M   'P 1'
#
loop_
_entity.id
_entity.type
_entity.pdbx_description
1 polymer ?
#
loop_
_entity_poly.entity_id
_entity_poly.type
_entity_poly.pdbx_seq_one_letter_code
_entity_poly.pdbx_strand_id
1 'polypeptide(L)'
;MVGIFLTLKRVQGSGYVAQTTMQPPDEAAQAALFREKGIPFVVIPLDEHSGWVEMQPEGAFTFRPRGELPGEFSKTELLPGEETTFPNLPAGTKIHVQGPVSAMLDWDADGEEKKDASFGITLPGTYRFIVESFPFERRLFDITVAMPSADARSVEQAETVIGPDAAQMRELAKYSAMRFFVQAAENDKVPATLRAMYVRKLEEAKAVLAGGTSAFIEAEIATRKEADPTFQATPQQWAEVIVGMAAQSDQIELQRMRVSAELDAAPADVLAILGVLAKHKIALETSPTSTNGTWAPM
;
A
#
# COMPACT_ATOMS: atom_id res chain seq x y z
N MET A 1 -15.95 2.29 -38.81
CA MET A 1 -16.70 2.48 -37.55
C MET A 1 -17.52 1.22 -37.37
N VAL A 2 -17.23 0.42 -36.34
CA VAL A 2 -17.92 -0.84 -36.07
C VAL A 2 -18.83 -0.57 -34.87
N GLY A 3 -20.15 -0.71 -35.01
CA GLY A 3 -21.12 -0.54 -33.92
C GLY A 3 -21.60 -1.89 -33.38
N ILE A 4 -21.96 -1.96 -32.09
CA ILE A 4 -22.63 -3.12 -31.50
C ILE A 4 -24.13 -2.84 -31.50
N PHE A 5 -24.93 -3.83 -31.92
CA PHE A 5 -26.38 -3.78 -31.79
C PHE A 5 -26.79 -4.38 -30.45
N LEU A 6 -27.38 -3.54 -29.59
CA LEU A 6 -28.08 -4.02 -28.40
C LEU A 6 -29.55 -4.25 -28.74
N THR A 7 -29.97 -5.52 -28.77
CA THR A 7 -31.39 -5.85 -28.79
C THR A 7 -31.91 -5.81 -27.36
N LEU A 8 -32.81 -4.87 -27.06
CA LEU A 8 -33.49 -4.78 -25.77
C LEU A 8 -34.68 -5.74 -25.78
N LYS A 9 -34.55 -6.90 -25.11
CA LYS A 9 -35.65 -7.85 -24.97
C LYS A 9 -36.45 -7.51 -23.72
N ARG A 10 -37.76 -7.27 -23.88
CA ARG A 10 -38.70 -7.04 -22.78
C ARG A 10 -38.78 -8.30 -21.92
N VAL A 11 -38.36 -8.23 -20.66
CA VAL A 11 -38.62 -9.28 -19.66
C VAL A 11 -39.99 -8.99 -19.05
N GLN A 12 -40.88 -9.98 -19.02
CA GLN A 12 -42.20 -9.81 -18.40
C GLN A 12 -42.03 -9.40 -16.94
N GLY A 13 -42.42 -8.17 -16.60
CA GLY A 13 -42.55 -7.72 -15.21
C GLY A 13 -42.00 -6.34 -14.90
N SER A 14 -40.80 -5.96 -15.34
CA SER A 14 -40.21 -4.69 -14.87
C SER A 14 -38.92 -4.20 -15.55
N GLY A 15 -38.54 -4.67 -16.74
CA GLY A 15 -37.35 -4.10 -17.41
C GLY A 15 -36.94 -4.75 -18.75
N TYR A 16 -35.97 -4.11 -19.41
CA TYR A 16 -35.35 -4.58 -20.65
C TYR A 16 -33.97 -5.17 -20.35
N VAL A 17 -33.65 -6.34 -20.89
CA VAL A 17 -32.29 -6.93 -20.82
C VAL A 17 -31.60 -6.74 -22.17
N ALA A 18 -30.36 -6.25 -22.12
CA ALA A 18 -29.45 -6.11 -23.24
C ALA A 18 -28.79 -7.46 -23.57
N GLN A 19 -28.95 -7.96 -24.80
CA GLN A 19 -28.22 -9.14 -25.28
C GLN A 19 -27.36 -8.76 -26.48
N THR A 20 -26.04 -8.92 -26.35
CA THR A 20 -25.07 -8.77 -27.44
C THR A 20 -24.95 -10.09 -28.20
N THR A 21 -25.26 -10.09 -29.49
CA THR A 21 -24.83 -11.16 -30.39
C THR A 21 -24.09 -10.53 -31.55
N MET A 22 -22.97 -11.14 -31.92
CA MET A 22 -21.98 -10.69 -32.90
C MET A 22 -22.53 -9.87 -34.07
N GLN A 23 -21.72 -8.89 -34.45
CA GLN A 23 -21.77 -8.04 -35.64
C GLN A 23 -22.65 -8.61 -36.78
N PRO A 24 -23.84 -8.03 -37.04
CA PRO A 24 -24.58 -8.34 -38.25
C PRO A 24 -23.78 -7.84 -39.46
N PRO A 25 -23.76 -8.56 -40.58
CA PRO A 25 -23.06 -8.14 -41.80
C PRO A 25 -23.63 -6.86 -42.43
N ASP A 26 -24.83 -6.42 -42.01
CA ASP A 26 -25.47 -5.18 -42.47
C ASP A 26 -26.30 -4.51 -41.36
N GLU A 27 -25.70 -3.47 -40.75
CA GLU A 27 -26.29 -2.58 -39.76
C GLU A 27 -27.61 -1.95 -40.23
N ALA A 28 -27.65 -1.50 -41.49
CA ALA A 28 -28.80 -0.77 -42.03
C ALA A 28 -29.99 -1.70 -42.23
N ALA A 29 -29.75 -2.92 -42.69
CA ALA A 29 -30.79 -3.93 -42.87
C ALA A 29 -31.43 -4.36 -41.54
N GLN A 30 -30.64 -4.54 -40.47
CA GLN A 30 -31.18 -4.93 -39.17
C GLN A 30 -31.94 -3.78 -38.49
N ALA A 31 -31.42 -2.55 -38.59
CA ALA A 31 -32.13 -1.36 -38.14
C ALA A 31 -33.48 -1.19 -38.87
N ALA A 32 -33.53 -1.43 -40.19
CA ALA A 32 -34.76 -1.39 -40.96
C ALA A 32 -35.77 -2.46 -40.50
N LEU A 33 -35.31 -3.69 -40.22
CA LEU A 33 -36.14 -4.76 -39.70
C LEU A 33 -36.75 -4.41 -38.33
N PHE A 34 -35.98 -3.83 -37.41
CA PHE A 34 -36.51 -3.41 -36.11
C PHE A 34 -37.53 -2.29 -36.23
N ARG A 35 -37.31 -1.31 -37.14
CA ARG A 35 -38.31 -0.29 -37.45
C ARG A 35 -39.60 -0.90 -38.01
N GLU A 36 -39.50 -1.85 -38.94
CA GLU A 36 -40.66 -2.55 -39.52
C GLU A 36 -41.47 -3.29 -38.45
N LYS A 37 -40.80 -3.91 -37.47
CA LYS A 37 -41.46 -4.65 -36.37
C LYS A 37 -41.92 -3.78 -35.21
N GLY A 38 -41.72 -2.46 -35.27
CA GLY A 38 -42.05 -1.54 -34.17
C GLY A 38 -41.27 -1.81 -32.88
N ILE A 39 -40.09 -2.41 -33.00
CA ILE A 39 -39.23 -2.73 -31.85
C ILE A 39 -38.35 -1.51 -31.58
N PRO A 40 -38.41 -0.91 -30.37
CA PRO A 40 -37.50 0.17 -30.02
C PRO A 40 -36.07 -0.37 -29.90
N PHE A 41 -35.11 0.29 -30.54
CA PHE A 41 -33.70 -0.05 -30.49
C PHE A 41 -32.83 1.20 -30.49
N VAL A 42 -31.59 1.06 -30.03
CA VAL A 42 -30.57 2.10 -30.06
C VAL A 42 -29.28 1.48 -30.58
N VAL A 43 -28.60 2.19 -31.47
CA VAL A 43 -27.25 1.80 -31.93
C VAL A 43 -26.25 2.40 -30.96
N ILE A 44 -25.35 1.56 -30.43
CA ILE A 44 -24.27 2.01 -29.55
C ILE A 44 -22.90 1.78 -30.23
N PRO A 45 -21.90 2.63 -29.95
CA PRO A 45 -20.52 2.37 -30.34
C PRO A 45 -20.02 1.03 -29.77
N LEU A 46 -19.00 0.44 -30.42
CA LEU A 46 -18.32 -0.77 -29.91
C LEU A 46 -17.65 -0.54 -28.56
N ASP A 47 -17.25 0.69 -28.27
CA ASP A 47 -16.77 1.08 -26.96
C ASP A 47 -17.97 1.32 -26.03
N GLU A 48 -18.30 0.33 -25.20
CA GLU A 48 -19.38 0.39 -24.22
C GLU A 48 -19.16 1.43 -23.11
N HIS A 49 -17.94 1.96 -22.97
CA HIS A 49 -17.64 3.02 -22.01
C HIS A 49 -17.86 4.43 -22.58
N SER A 50 -18.06 4.56 -23.90
CA SER A 50 -18.19 5.84 -24.59
C SER A 50 -19.53 6.57 -24.39
N GLY A 51 -20.52 5.92 -23.77
CA GLY A 51 -21.81 6.56 -23.51
C GLY A 51 -22.72 5.81 -22.56
N TRP A 52 -23.98 6.23 -22.53
CA TRP A 52 -25.07 5.55 -21.83
C TRP A 52 -26.36 5.66 -22.63
N VAL A 53 -27.33 4.81 -22.31
CA VAL A 53 -28.66 4.85 -22.92
C VAL A 53 -29.63 5.49 -21.94
N GLU A 54 -30.28 6.55 -22.38
CA GLU A 54 -31.32 7.26 -21.65
C GLU A 54 -32.69 6.86 -22.22
N MET A 55 -33.60 6.40 -21.34
CA MET A 55 -35.01 6.17 -21.71
C MET A 55 -35.78 7.47 -21.52
N GLN A 56 -36.32 8.01 -22.60
CA GLN A 56 -37.17 9.19 -22.58
C GLN A 56 -38.56 8.86 -21.99
N PRO A 57 -39.29 9.84 -21.45
CA PRO A 57 -40.63 9.64 -20.87
C PRO A 57 -41.63 8.97 -21.83
N GLU A 58 -41.50 9.22 -23.14
CA GLU A 58 -42.30 8.62 -24.20
C GLU A 58 -41.88 7.18 -24.60
N GLY A 59 -40.89 6.60 -23.92
CA GLY A 59 -40.41 5.23 -24.15
C GLY A 59 -39.38 5.08 -25.27
N ALA A 60 -38.90 6.19 -25.84
CA ALA A 60 -37.79 6.19 -26.79
C ALA A 60 -36.44 6.03 -26.07
N PHE A 61 -35.48 5.33 -26.68
CA PHE A 61 -34.12 5.19 -26.14
C PHE A 61 -33.16 6.06 -26.95
N THR A 62 -32.36 6.88 -26.28
CA THR A 62 -31.33 7.72 -26.92
C THR A 62 -29.97 7.39 -26.34
N PHE A 63 -28.98 7.14 -27.19
CA PHE A 63 -27.59 7.04 -26.77
C PHE A 63 -27.03 8.45 -26.53
N ARG A 64 -26.41 8.64 -25.36
CA ARG A 64 -25.73 9.86 -24.96
C ARG A 64 -24.24 9.57 -24.79
N PRO A 65 -23.35 10.30 -25.47
CA PRO A 65 -21.91 10.11 -25.28
C PRO A 65 -21.49 10.62 -23.90
N ARG A 66 -20.55 9.91 -23.26
CA ARG A 66 -19.90 10.34 -22.01
C ARG A 66 -19.10 11.61 -22.26
N GLY A 67 -19.22 12.55 -21.33
CA GLY A 67 -18.36 13.71 -21.28
C GLY A 67 -17.09 13.38 -20.49
N GLU A 68 -16.04 14.17 -20.69
CA GLU A 68 -14.87 14.12 -19.82
C GLU A 68 -15.24 14.58 -18.40
N LEU A 69 -14.76 13.85 -17.38
CA LEU A 69 -14.90 14.27 -15.99
C LEU A 69 -14.11 15.58 -15.78
N PRO A 70 -14.76 16.69 -15.38
CA PRO A 70 -14.10 17.97 -15.18
C PRO A 70 -13.19 17.94 -13.95
N GLY A 71 -12.15 18.79 -13.97
CA GLY A 71 -11.24 18.95 -12.84
C GLY A 71 -10.03 18.02 -12.87
N GLU A 72 -9.02 18.35 -12.08
CA GLU A 72 -7.82 17.56 -11.84
C GLU A 72 -7.38 17.76 -10.39
N PHE A 73 -6.61 16.82 -9.85
CA PHE A 73 -6.02 16.98 -8.53
C PHE A 73 -5.12 18.22 -8.49
N SER A 74 -5.25 19.03 -7.45
CA SER A 74 -4.43 20.23 -7.23
C SER A 74 -2.94 19.90 -7.09
N LYS A 75 -2.63 18.69 -6.60
CA LYS A 75 -1.27 18.15 -6.49
C LYS A 75 -1.23 16.66 -6.81
N THR A 76 -0.15 16.24 -7.46
CA THR A 76 0.15 14.82 -7.74
C THR A 76 1.40 14.33 -7.01
N GLU A 77 2.15 15.23 -6.37
CA GLU A 77 3.29 14.91 -5.51
C GLU A 77 2.99 15.42 -4.11
N LEU A 78 3.04 14.53 -3.12
CA LEU A 78 2.60 14.80 -1.75
C LEU A 78 3.63 14.30 -0.73
N LEU A 79 3.66 14.95 0.44
CA LEU A 79 4.16 14.34 1.66
C LEU A 79 3.06 13.50 2.35
N PRO A 80 3.43 12.52 3.18
CA PRO A 80 2.47 11.77 3.97
C PRO A 80 1.53 12.67 4.78
N GLY A 81 0.22 12.46 4.62
CA GLY A 81 -0.83 13.25 5.26
C GLY A 81 -1.08 14.62 4.62
N GLU A 82 -0.28 15.04 3.63
CA GLU A 82 -0.54 16.26 2.87
C GLU A 82 -1.79 16.11 2.01
N GLU A 83 -2.54 17.20 1.93
CA GLU A 83 -3.79 17.25 1.19
C GLU A 83 -3.59 17.54 -0.31
N THR A 84 -4.37 16.82 -1.13
CA THR A 84 -4.68 17.17 -2.51
C THR A 84 -6.19 17.29 -2.67
N THR A 85 -6.62 18.21 -3.53
CA THR A 85 -8.05 18.52 -3.73
C THR A 85 -8.44 18.24 -5.16
N PHE A 86 -9.58 17.56 -5.35
CA PHE A 86 -10.24 17.43 -6.64
C PHE A 86 -11.42 18.40 -6.69
N PRO A 87 -11.38 19.45 -7.53
CA PRO A 87 -12.41 20.48 -7.52
C PRO A 87 -13.70 20.04 -8.20
N ASN A 88 -14.84 20.47 -7.66
CA ASN A 88 -16.18 20.25 -8.24
C ASN A 88 -16.49 18.77 -8.58
N LEU A 89 -16.09 17.84 -7.72
CA LEU A 89 -16.36 16.43 -7.92
C LEU A 89 -17.88 16.17 -7.82
N PRO A 90 -18.51 15.54 -8.84
CA PRO A 90 -19.95 15.31 -8.82
C PRO A 90 -20.38 14.35 -7.71
N ALA A 91 -21.60 14.53 -7.19
CA ALA A 91 -22.22 13.57 -6.27
C ALA A 91 -22.37 12.18 -6.91
N GLY A 92 -22.30 11.12 -6.11
CA GLY A 92 -22.38 9.73 -6.57
C GLY A 92 -21.12 9.24 -7.29
N THR A 93 -19.98 9.93 -7.11
CA THR A 93 -18.70 9.53 -7.68
C THR A 93 -18.07 8.42 -6.87
N LYS A 94 -17.58 7.37 -7.54
CA LYS A 94 -16.79 6.30 -6.93
C LYS A 94 -15.32 6.52 -7.19
N ILE A 95 -14.51 6.41 -6.15
CA ILE A 95 -13.06 6.54 -6.26
C ILE A 95 -12.43 5.26 -5.76
N HIS A 96 -11.76 4.56 -6.68
CA HIS A 96 -10.95 3.39 -6.33
C HIS A 96 -9.49 3.82 -6.31
N VAL A 97 -8.86 3.66 -5.15
CA VAL A 97 -7.45 3.99 -4.96
C VAL A 97 -6.68 2.67 -4.90
N GLN A 98 -5.67 2.54 -5.75
CA GLN A 98 -4.79 1.38 -5.83
C GLN A 98 -3.35 1.81 -5.52
N GLY A 99 -2.65 1.11 -4.65
CA GLY A 99 -1.27 1.45 -4.29
C GLY A 99 -0.75 0.56 -3.17
N PRO A 100 0.24 1.04 -2.40
CA PRO A 100 0.68 0.36 -1.17
C PRO A 100 -0.48 0.03 -0.21
N VAL A 101 -1.51 0.88 -0.20
CA VAL A 101 -2.82 0.59 0.39
C VAL A 101 -3.89 0.88 -0.65
N SER A 102 -4.88 0.00 -0.71
CA SER A 102 -6.05 0.19 -1.57
C SER A 102 -7.25 0.64 -0.75
N ALA A 103 -8.05 1.53 -1.32
CA ALA A 103 -9.29 2.01 -0.73
C ALA A 103 -10.37 2.16 -1.79
N MET A 104 -11.63 2.08 -1.35
CA MET A 104 -12.80 2.41 -2.16
C MET A 104 -13.58 3.46 -1.41
N LEU A 105 -13.83 4.60 -2.06
CA LEU A 105 -14.53 5.73 -1.49
C LEU A 105 -15.76 6.01 -2.35
N ASP A 106 -16.92 6.07 -1.72
CA ASP A 106 -18.14 6.58 -2.34
C ASP A 106 -18.26 8.06 -1.94
N TRP A 107 -18.21 8.95 -2.93
CA TRP A 107 -18.32 10.39 -2.74
C TRP A 107 -19.76 10.84 -2.96
N ASP A 108 -20.42 11.11 -1.85
CA ASP A 108 -21.70 11.80 -1.83
C ASP A 108 -21.46 13.24 -1.37
N ALA A 109 -21.67 14.20 -2.26
CA ALA A 109 -21.72 15.59 -1.86
C ALA A 109 -23.06 15.79 -1.13
N ASP A 110 -23.02 16.18 0.15
CA ASP A 110 -24.15 16.26 1.11
C ASP A 110 -25.35 17.12 0.63
N GLY A 111 -26.08 16.65 -0.38
CA GLY A 111 -27.15 17.40 -1.05
C GLY A 111 -26.68 18.42 -2.10
N GLU A 112 -25.38 18.59 -2.32
CA GLU A 112 -24.83 19.42 -3.40
C GLU A 112 -24.59 18.58 -4.66
N GLU A 113 -24.82 19.12 -5.85
CA GLU A 113 -24.55 18.38 -7.09
C GLU A 113 -23.05 18.19 -7.33
N LYS A 114 -22.21 19.10 -6.82
CA LYS A 114 -20.74 19.10 -6.95
C LYS A 114 -20.10 19.79 -5.75
N LYS A 115 -19.03 19.20 -5.21
CA LYS A 115 -18.24 19.78 -4.10
C LYS A 115 -16.75 19.45 -4.30
N ASP A 116 -15.87 20.29 -3.78
CA ASP A 116 -14.44 20.00 -3.71
C ASP A 116 -14.18 18.80 -2.78
N ALA A 117 -13.37 17.86 -3.22
CA ALA A 117 -13.05 16.65 -2.48
C ALA A 117 -11.57 16.62 -2.07
N SER A 118 -11.32 16.52 -0.77
CA SER A 118 -9.99 16.64 -0.17
C SER A 118 -9.47 15.30 0.34
N PHE A 119 -8.30 14.91 -0.12
CA PHE A 119 -7.69 13.60 0.17
C PHE A 119 -6.27 13.77 0.73
N GLY A 120 -5.95 13.00 1.76
CA GLY A 120 -4.60 12.83 2.30
C GLY A 120 -4.23 11.36 2.29
N ILE A 121 -2.96 11.06 2.02
CA ILE A 121 -2.45 9.68 1.96
C ILE A 121 -1.28 9.55 2.93
N THR A 122 -1.34 8.60 3.86
CA THR A 122 -0.36 8.52 4.95
C THR A 122 0.83 7.60 4.66
N LEU A 123 0.70 6.71 3.68
CA LEU A 123 1.78 5.79 3.32
C LEU A 123 2.53 6.29 2.08
N PRO A 124 3.87 6.34 2.11
CA PRO A 124 4.68 6.64 0.94
C PRO A 124 4.53 5.60 -0.18
N GLY A 125 4.54 6.07 -1.42
CA GLY A 125 4.45 5.25 -2.62
C GLY A 125 3.64 5.91 -3.73
N THR A 126 3.45 5.19 -4.83
CA THR A 126 2.63 5.66 -5.96
C THR A 126 1.25 5.03 -5.88
N TYR A 127 0.23 5.88 -6.01
CA TYR A 127 -1.18 5.54 -5.96
C TYR A 127 -1.85 5.89 -7.26
N ARG A 128 -2.73 5.00 -7.72
CA ARG A 128 -3.60 5.22 -8.87
C ARG A 128 -5.02 5.45 -8.39
N PHE A 129 -5.53 6.64 -8.64
CA PHE A 129 -6.92 7.02 -8.42
C PHE A 129 -7.71 6.75 -9.69
N ILE A 130 -8.70 5.88 -9.57
CA ILE A 130 -9.66 5.55 -10.62
C ILE A 130 -10.98 6.22 -10.22
N VAL A 131 -11.31 7.30 -10.91
CA VAL A 131 -12.48 8.14 -10.61
C VAL A 131 -13.59 7.82 -11.60
N GLU A 132 -14.71 7.32 -11.09
CA GLU A 132 -15.88 6.90 -11.85
C GLU A 132 -17.10 7.71 -11.41
N SER A 133 -17.58 8.60 -12.26
CA SER A 133 -18.74 9.43 -11.97
C SER A 133 -19.70 9.37 -13.13
N PHE A 134 -20.96 8.98 -12.91
CA PHE A 134 -21.95 9.00 -13.99
C PHE A 134 -22.43 10.45 -14.23
N PRO A 135 -22.53 10.93 -15.48
CA PRO A 135 -22.40 10.18 -16.74
C PRO A 135 -21.03 10.38 -17.44
N PHE A 136 -19.99 10.73 -16.69
CA PHE A 136 -18.66 11.02 -17.21
C PHE A 136 -17.83 9.76 -17.50
N GLU A 137 -16.83 9.92 -18.36
CA GLU A 137 -15.81 8.91 -18.58
C GLU A 137 -14.95 8.71 -17.32
N ARG A 138 -14.53 7.46 -17.12
CA ARG A 138 -13.60 7.11 -16.05
C ARG A 138 -12.25 7.78 -16.29
N ARG A 139 -11.73 8.48 -15.28
CA ARG A 139 -10.38 9.07 -15.32
C ARG A 139 -9.42 8.37 -14.37
N LEU A 140 -8.16 8.34 -14.78
CA LEU A 140 -7.05 7.75 -14.03
C LEU A 140 -6.06 8.84 -13.68
N PHE A 141 -5.66 8.91 -12.41
CA PHE A 141 -4.65 9.85 -11.94
C PHE A 141 -3.61 9.08 -11.12
N ASP A 142 -2.34 9.34 -11.39
CA ASP A 142 -1.24 8.81 -10.60
C ASP A 142 -0.77 9.90 -9.62
N ILE A 143 -0.75 9.58 -8.33
CA ILE A 143 -0.32 10.45 -7.23
C ILE A 143 0.84 9.76 -6.51
N THR A 144 1.94 10.47 -6.30
CA THR A 144 3.11 9.97 -5.59
C THR A 144 3.25 10.63 -4.23
N VAL A 145 3.32 9.80 -3.19
CA VAL A 145 3.59 10.22 -1.81
C VAL A 145 5.05 9.91 -1.51
N ALA A 146 5.85 10.95 -1.30
CA ALA A 146 7.29 10.81 -1.08
C ALA A 146 7.60 10.28 0.32
N MET A 147 8.72 9.56 0.47
CA MET A 147 9.30 9.33 1.79
C MET A 147 9.76 10.67 2.37
N PRO A 148 9.33 11.05 3.59
CA PRO A 148 9.72 12.32 4.15
C PRO A 148 11.21 12.31 4.53
N SER A 149 11.84 13.47 4.41
CA SER A 149 13.15 13.69 5.04
C SER A 149 12.99 13.71 6.57
N ALA A 150 14.08 13.47 7.31
CA ALA A 150 14.06 13.50 8.78
C ALA A 150 13.60 14.86 9.37
N ASP A 151 13.67 15.94 8.59
CA ASP A 151 13.30 17.31 9.00
C ASP A 151 11.90 17.73 8.52
N ALA A 152 11.13 16.81 7.95
CA ALA A 152 9.76 17.10 7.50
C ALA A 152 8.89 17.55 8.68
N ARG A 153 8.05 18.56 8.45
CA ARG A 153 7.14 19.12 9.44
C ARG A 153 5.72 18.65 9.18
N SER A 154 4.93 18.53 10.24
CA SER A 154 3.50 18.19 10.18
C SER A 154 2.75 19.08 9.19
N VAL A 155 1.90 18.46 8.39
CA VAL A 155 0.92 19.12 7.52
C VAL A 155 -0.45 19.06 8.16
N GLU A 156 -1.32 19.99 7.76
CA GLU A 156 -2.74 19.96 8.13
C GLU A 156 -3.37 18.67 7.58
N GLN A 157 -4.14 17.98 8.42
CA GLN A 157 -4.74 16.70 8.03
C GLN A 157 -5.90 16.92 7.08
N ALA A 158 -5.88 16.20 5.97
CA ALA A 158 -6.99 16.18 5.02
C ALA A 158 -8.29 15.66 5.65
N GLU A 159 -9.42 16.10 5.10
CA GLU A 159 -10.76 15.64 5.50
C GLU A 159 -10.93 14.12 5.33
N THR A 160 -10.45 13.58 4.20
CA THR A 160 -10.44 12.13 3.94
C THR A 160 -9.00 11.61 3.97
N VAL A 161 -8.70 10.69 4.89
CA VAL A 161 -7.37 10.09 5.04
C VAL A 161 -7.35 8.64 4.55
N ILE A 162 -6.42 8.33 3.65
CA ILE A 162 -6.18 7.00 3.08
C ILE A 162 -4.90 6.41 3.67
N GLY A 163 -5.06 5.34 4.45
CA GLY A 163 -3.95 4.61 5.07
C GLY A 163 -4.08 4.54 6.60
N PRO A 164 -3.05 4.00 7.28
CA PRO A 164 -3.04 3.87 8.72
C PRO A 164 -3.00 5.23 9.40
N ASP A 165 -3.63 5.32 10.57
CA ASP A 165 -3.49 6.46 11.48
C ASP A 165 -2.11 6.49 12.15
N ALA A 166 -1.83 7.52 12.95
CA ALA A 166 -0.54 7.67 13.63
C ALA A 166 -0.23 6.53 14.62
N ALA A 167 -1.23 5.94 15.27
CA ALA A 167 -1.03 4.85 16.21
C ALA A 167 -0.67 3.55 15.47
N GLN A 168 -1.44 3.23 14.42
CA GLN A 168 -1.18 2.10 13.53
C GLN A 168 0.18 2.24 12.82
N MET A 169 0.52 3.44 12.36
CA MET A 169 1.81 3.74 11.73
C MET A 169 2.97 3.52 12.70
N ARG A 170 2.81 3.86 13.99
CA ARG A 170 3.84 3.62 15.01
C ARG A 170 4.12 2.14 15.20
N GLU A 171 3.08 1.32 15.30
CA GLU A 171 3.25 -0.12 15.46
C GLU A 171 3.88 -0.76 14.20
N LEU A 172 3.48 -0.31 13.00
CA LEU A 172 4.12 -0.71 11.76
C LEU A 172 5.62 -0.31 11.70
N ALA A 173 5.95 0.89 12.17
CA ALA A 173 7.31 1.38 12.24
C ALA A 173 8.16 0.58 13.25
N LYS A 174 7.60 0.23 14.42
CA LYS A 174 8.25 -0.66 15.39
C LYS A 174 8.51 -2.04 14.82
N TYR A 175 7.53 -2.61 14.12
CA TYR A 175 7.69 -3.90 13.43
C TYR A 175 8.80 -3.83 12.39
N SER A 176 8.81 -2.79 11.55
CA SER A 176 9.84 -2.57 10.53
C SER A 176 11.24 -2.41 11.16
N ALA A 177 11.35 -1.65 12.24
CA ALA A 177 12.61 -1.49 12.98
C ALA A 177 13.10 -2.82 13.58
N MET A 178 12.21 -3.59 14.20
CA MET A 178 12.54 -4.92 14.71
C MET A 178 13.09 -5.82 13.59
N ARG A 179 12.39 -5.89 12.45
CA ARG A 179 12.80 -6.69 11.28
C ARG A 179 14.16 -6.27 10.74
N PHE A 180 14.37 -4.96 10.61
CA PHE A 180 15.65 -4.39 10.18
C PHE A 180 16.81 -4.82 11.08
N PHE A 181 16.66 -4.71 12.41
CA PHE A 181 17.73 -5.10 13.34
C PHE A 181 17.91 -6.62 13.43
N VAL A 182 16.86 -7.42 13.26
CA VAL A 182 16.97 -8.88 13.13
C VAL A 182 17.73 -9.26 11.87
N GLN A 183 17.47 -8.60 10.74
CA GLN A 183 18.19 -8.88 9.49
C GLN A 183 19.65 -8.40 9.55
N ALA A 184 19.89 -7.21 10.11
CA ALA A 184 21.23 -6.70 10.35
C ALA A 184 22.04 -7.64 11.25
N ALA A 185 21.35 -8.22 12.24
CA ALA A 185 21.86 -9.29 13.03
C ALA A 185 22.19 -10.50 12.12
N GLU A 186 21.22 -11.15 11.48
CA GLU A 186 21.43 -12.38 10.67
C GLU A 186 22.53 -12.30 9.60
N ASN A 187 22.73 -11.12 9.00
CA ASN A 187 23.76 -10.89 7.98
C ASN A 187 25.21 -11.08 8.47
N ASP A 188 25.45 -11.08 9.78
CA ASP A 188 26.76 -11.41 10.34
C ASP A 188 27.10 -12.93 10.29
N LYS A 189 26.19 -13.75 9.74
CA LYS A 189 26.31 -15.21 9.62
C LYS A 189 26.41 -15.95 10.95
N VAL A 190 26.01 -15.30 12.04
CA VAL A 190 25.95 -15.88 13.37
C VAL A 190 24.54 -16.39 13.64
N PRO A 191 24.33 -17.70 13.80
CA PRO A 191 23.05 -18.27 14.23
C PRO A 191 22.45 -17.54 15.43
N ALA A 192 21.14 -17.25 15.40
CA ALA A 192 20.44 -16.53 16.47
C ALA A 192 20.58 -17.19 17.85
N THR A 193 20.64 -18.53 17.88
CA THR A 193 20.90 -19.32 19.09
C THR A 193 22.28 -19.06 19.68
N LEU A 194 23.30 -18.79 18.86
CA LEU A 194 24.64 -18.44 19.33
C LEU A 194 24.71 -17.02 19.90
N ARG A 195 23.96 -16.07 19.35
CA ARG A 195 23.86 -14.69 19.89
C ARG A 195 23.32 -14.61 21.31
N ALA A 196 22.18 -15.26 21.57
CA ALA A 196 21.62 -15.34 22.92
C ALA A 196 22.61 -16.01 23.90
N MET A 197 23.45 -16.91 23.38
CA MET A 197 24.48 -17.58 24.16
C MET A 197 25.73 -16.71 24.37
N TYR A 198 26.08 -15.79 23.47
CA TYR A 198 27.26 -14.91 23.60
C TYR A 198 27.14 -13.89 24.72
N VAL A 199 25.95 -13.35 24.98
CA VAL A 199 25.72 -12.47 26.13
C VAL A 199 26.04 -13.21 27.44
N ARG A 200 25.71 -14.51 27.53
CA ARG A 200 26.03 -15.35 28.70
C ARG A 200 27.49 -15.81 28.73
N LYS A 201 28.09 -16.12 27.57
CA LYS A 201 29.50 -16.52 27.48
C LYS A 201 30.48 -15.37 27.65
N LEU A 202 30.01 -14.13 27.63
CA LEU A 202 30.85 -12.95 27.79
C LEU A 202 31.63 -12.98 29.12
N GLU A 203 31.00 -13.45 30.20
CA GLU A 203 31.65 -13.56 31.50
C GLU A 203 32.75 -14.64 31.50
N GLU A 204 32.48 -15.80 30.88
CA GLU A 204 33.48 -16.86 30.73
C GLU A 204 34.64 -16.45 29.81
N ALA A 205 34.35 -15.74 28.72
CA ALA A 205 35.37 -15.20 27.83
C ALA A 205 36.25 -14.17 28.55
N LYS A 206 35.67 -13.27 29.34
CA LYS A 206 36.43 -12.32 30.18
C LYS A 206 37.31 -13.06 31.19
N ALA A 207 36.84 -14.14 31.78
CA ALA A 207 37.63 -14.97 32.70
C ALA A 207 38.83 -15.61 32.00
N VAL A 208 38.67 -16.14 30.78
CA VAL A 208 39.77 -16.69 29.98
C VAL A 208 40.79 -15.62 29.58
N LEU A 209 40.33 -14.43 29.20
CA LEU A 209 41.22 -13.29 28.88
C LEU A 209 41.99 -12.77 30.10
N ALA A 210 41.44 -12.93 31.31
CA ALA A 210 42.13 -12.64 32.55
C ALA A 210 43.14 -13.73 32.98
N GLY A 211 43.36 -14.76 32.15
CA GLY A 211 44.28 -15.87 32.42
C GLY A 211 43.64 -17.08 33.11
N GLY A 212 42.31 -17.09 33.26
CA GLY A 212 41.55 -18.25 33.73
C GLY A 212 41.28 -19.29 32.64
N THR A 213 40.44 -20.28 32.96
CA THR A 213 39.99 -21.32 32.03
C THR A 213 38.46 -21.37 31.95
N SER A 214 37.92 -21.89 30.85
CA SER A 214 36.49 -22.12 30.66
C SER A 214 36.28 -23.43 29.93
N ALA A 215 35.72 -24.42 30.65
CA ALA A 215 35.37 -25.71 30.07
C ALA A 215 34.35 -25.56 28.94
N PHE A 216 33.53 -24.52 28.99
CA PHE A 216 32.56 -24.20 27.96
C PHE A 216 33.24 -23.77 26.65
N ILE A 217 34.21 -22.84 26.73
CA ILE A 217 34.98 -22.36 25.57
C ILE A 217 35.81 -23.49 24.97
N GLU A 218 36.43 -24.32 25.81
CA GLU A 218 37.20 -25.48 25.37
C GLU A 218 36.32 -26.52 24.65
N ALA A 219 35.13 -26.80 25.18
CA ALA A 219 34.18 -27.71 24.54
C ALA A 219 33.70 -27.18 23.18
N GLU A 220 33.44 -25.88 23.06
CA GLU A 220 33.00 -25.32 21.78
C GLU A 220 34.10 -25.31 20.71
N ILE A 221 35.35 -25.04 21.09
CA ILE A 221 36.50 -25.19 20.18
C ILE A 221 36.60 -26.64 19.70
N ALA A 222 36.41 -27.61 20.59
CA ALA A 222 36.42 -29.03 20.23
C ALA A 222 35.29 -29.38 19.24
N THR A 223 34.05 -28.97 19.51
CA THR A 223 32.92 -29.18 18.58
C THR A 223 33.15 -28.52 17.22
N ARG A 224 33.74 -27.32 17.18
CA ARG A 224 34.07 -26.65 15.91
C ARG A 224 35.16 -27.35 15.15
N LYS A 225 36.16 -27.89 15.84
CA LYS A 225 37.22 -28.71 15.23
C LYS A 225 36.71 -30.04 14.70
N GLU A 226 35.68 -30.62 15.32
CA GLU A 226 34.98 -31.80 14.77
C GLU A 226 34.24 -31.46 13.47
N ALA A 227 33.57 -30.30 13.41
CA ALA A 227 32.86 -29.84 12.21
C ALA A 227 33.80 -29.35 11.09
N ASP A 228 34.92 -28.72 11.45
CA ASP A 228 35.97 -28.22 10.55
C ASP A 228 37.36 -28.53 11.13
N PRO A 229 38.05 -29.58 10.66
CA PRO A 229 39.37 -29.97 11.15
C PRO A 229 40.47 -28.90 10.95
N THR A 230 40.24 -27.90 10.08
CA THR A 230 41.18 -26.81 9.82
C THR A 230 41.06 -25.67 10.83
N PHE A 231 40.02 -25.69 11.68
CA PHE A 231 39.81 -24.71 12.74
C PHE A 231 40.90 -24.82 13.81
N GLN A 232 41.73 -23.77 13.92
CA GLN A 232 42.81 -23.67 14.91
C GLN A 232 42.67 -22.36 15.69
N ALA A 233 41.82 -22.35 16.71
CA ALA A 233 41.72 -21.26 17.67
C ALA A 233 42.16 -21.72 19.06
N THR A 234 42.95 -20.91 19.75
CA THR A 234 43.21 -21.10 21.19
C THR A 234 42.02 -20.62 22.03
N PRO A 235 41.88 -21.06 23.29
CA PRO A 235 40.89 -20.50 24.21
C PRO A 235 40.95 -18.98 24.30
N GLN A 236 42.14 -18.37 24.32
CA GLN A 236 42.30 -16.91 24.31
C GLN A 236 41.77 -16.28 23.01
N GLN A 237 42.17 -16.79 21.84
CA GLN A 237 41.70 -16.27 20.55
C GLN A 237 40.18 -16.41 20.40
N TRP A 238 39.61 -17.52 20.87
CA TRP A 238 38.18 -17.73 20.83
C TRP A 238 37.43 -16.85 21.82
N ALA A 239 38.00 -16.59 23.00
CA ALA A 239 37.46 -15.63 23.97
C ALA A 239 37.44 -14.20 23.39
N GLU A 240 38.48 -13.78 22.66
CA GLU A 240 38.51 -12.48 21.95
C GLU A 240 37.37 -12.39 20.92
N VAL A 241 37.16 -13.45 20.14
CA VAL A 241 36.05 -13.54 19.17
C VAL A 241 34.70 -13.41 19.90
N ILE A 242 34.49 -14.16 20.98
CA ILE A 242 33.26 -14.09 21.78
C ILE A 242 33.01 -12.68 22.32
N VAL A 243 34.04 -12.02 22.87
CA VAL A 243 33.93 -10.64 23.38
C VAL A 243 33.58 -9.67 22.26
N GLY A 244 34.22 -9.78 21.10
CA GLY A 244 33.92 -8.95 19.93
C GLY A 244 32.49 -9.13 19.43
N MET A 245 32.02 -10.38 19.35
CA MET A 245 30.65 -10.72 18.93
C MET A 245 29.59 -10.25 19.95
N ALA A 246 29.87 -10.37 21.25
CA ALA A 246 29.01 -9.85 22.30
C ALA A 246 28.92 -8.33 22.25
N ALA A 247 30.05 -7.63 22.10
CA ALA A 247 30.08 -6.17 21.98
C ALA A 247 29.30 -5.66 20.75
N GLN A 248 29.39 -6.35 19.61
CA GLN A 248 28.61 -6.02 18.42
C GLN A 248 27.11 -6.29 18.62
N SER A 249 26.76 -7.40 19.28
CA SER A 249 25.37 -7.73 19.60
C SER A 249 24.75 -6.68 20.55
N ASP A 250 25.50 -6.25 21.57
CA ASP A 250 25.09 -5.18 22.48
C ASP A 250 24.88 -3.85 21.74
N GLN A 251 25.74 -3.51 20.78
CA GLN A 251 25.58 -2.30 19.97
C GLN A 251 24.31 -2.34 19.10
N ILE A 252 24.03 -3.48 18.46
CA ILE A 252 22.81 -3.67 17.66
C ILE A 252 21.57 -3.54 18.54
N GLU A 253 21.58 -4.17 19.72
CA GLU A 253 20.44 -4.11 20.64
C GLU A 253 20.25 -2.69 21.22
N LEU A 254 21.33 -2.00 21.57
CA LEU A 254 21.28 -0.59 21.99
C LEU A 254 20.71 0.31 20.89
N GLN A 255 21.08 0.09 19.62
CA GLN A 255 20.51 0.81 18.49
C GLN A 255 19.02 0.49 18.33
N ARG A 256 18.61 -0.77 18.41
CA ARG A 256 17.20 -1.19 18.38
C ARG A 256 16.38 -0.51 19.47
N MET A 257 16.87 -0.52 20.71
CA MET A 257 16.25 0.14 21.86
C MET A 257 16.14 1.65 21.64
N ARG A 258 17.20 2.29 21.13
CA ARG A 258 17.20 3.72 20.82
C ARG A 258 16.14 4.06 19.77
N VAL A 259 16.06 3.31 18.67
CA VAL A 259 15.04 3.54 17.63
C VAL A 259 13.64 3.36 18.20
N SER A 260 13.41 2.30 19.00
CA SER A 260 12.11 2.09 19.66
C SER A 260 11.74 3.26 20.57
N ALA A 261 12.68 3.75 21.38
CA ALA A 261 12.44 4.90 22.25
C ALA A 261 12.17 6.19 21.46
N GLU A 262 12.88 6.41 20.34
CA GLU A 262 12.62 7.54 19.44
C GLU A 262 11.23 7.44 18.78
N LEU A 263 10.78 6.24 18.40
CA LEU A 263 9.42 6.00 17.88
C LEU A 263 8.34 6.22 18.95
N ASP A 264 8.60 5.82 20.20
CA ASP A 264 7.67 6.06 21.31
C ASP A 264 7.61 7.54 21.71
N ALA A 265 8.72 8.26 21.61
CA ALA A 265 8.79 9.70 21.90
C ALA A 265 8.30 10.58 20.73
N ALA A 266 8.17 10.04 19.52
CA ALA A 266 7.68 10.79 18.37
C ALA A 266 6.27 11.34 18.66
N PRO A 267 5.93 12.55 18.19
CA PRO A 267 4.56 13.04 18.18
C PRO A 267 3.57 12.03 17.57
N ALA A 268 2.29 12.14 17.91
CA ALA A 268 1.21 11.36 17.30
C ALA A 268 0.88 11.87 15.89
N ASP A 269 1.90 11.86 15.03
CA ASP A 269 1.91 12.37 13.67
C ASP A 269 2.67 11.38 12.78
N VAL A 270 2.09 11.07 11.62
CA VAL A 270 2.63 10.09 10.67
C VAL A 270 3.99 10.57 10.15
N LEU A 271 4.14 11.87 9.86
CA LEU A 271 5.40 12.40 9.34
C LEU A 271 6.53 12.27 10.34
N ALA A 272 6.28 12.58 11.61
CA ALA A 272 7.28 12.41 12.65
C ALA A 272 7.73 10.94 12.79
N ILE A 273 6.80 9.99 12.76
CA ILE A 273 7.11 8.55 12.84
C ILE A 273 7.95 8.10 11.63
N LEU A 274 7.55 8.48 10.42
CA LEU A 274 8.30 8.17 9.20
C LEU A 274 9.66 8.89 9.17
N GLY A 275 9.76 10.09 9.74
CA GLY A 275 11.01 10.83 9.91
C GLY A 275 12.02 10.08 10.77
N VAL A 276 11.57 9.38 11.83
CA VAL A 276 12.44 8.49 12.62
C VAL A 276 12.96 7.35 11.76
N LEU A 277 12.11 6.67 10.98
CA LEU A 277 12.56 5.60 10.08
C LEU A 277 13.57 6.11 9.05
N ALA A 278 13.29 7.26 8.43
CA ALA A 278 14.17 7.90 7.45
C ALA A 278 15.54 8.25 8.05
N LYS A 279 15.56 8.82 9.27
CA LYS A 279 16.80 9.13 10.01
C LYS A 279 17.68 7.90 10.22
N HIS A 280 17.09 6.75 10.49
CA HIS A 280 17.79 5.48 10.71
C HIS A 280 17.95 4.63 9.44
N LYS A 281 17.48 5.13 8.28
CA LYS A 281 17.50 4.42 6.99
C LYS A 281 16.78 3.08 7.03
N ILE A 282 15.72 2.99 7.82
CA ILE A 282 14.88 1.81 7.96
C ILE A 282 13.75 1.92 6.93
N ALA A 283 13.63 0.94 6.05
CA ALA A 283 12.50 0.83 5.14
C ALA A 283 11.24 0.41 5.91
N LEU A 284 10.10 1.01 5.55
CA LEU A 284 8.81 0.59 6.08
C LEU A 284 8.36 -0.71 5.38
N GLU A 285 8.11 -1.77 6.14
CA GLU A 285 7.53 -3.02 5.60
C GLU A 285 6.00 -2.91 5.60
N THR A 286 5.35 -3.15 4.44
CA THR A 286 3.89 -2.95 4.25
C THR A 286 3.11 -4.25 3.98
N SER A 287 3.62 -5.44 4.29
CA SER A 287 2.87 -6.72 4.07
C SER A 287 3.26 -7.87 5.02
N PRO A 288 2.35 -8.83 5.31
CA PRO A 288 1.52 -9.53 4.31
C PRO A 288 -0.02 -9.45 4.50
N THR A 289 -0.73 -9.06 3.43
CA THR A 289 -2.14 -9.38 3.10
C THR A 289 -3.20 -9.29 4.21
N SER A 290 -3.97 -8.19 4.24
CA SER A 290 -5.43 -8.31 4.42
C SER A 290 -6.10 -7.99 3.08
N THR A 291 -6.90 -8.93 2.59
CA THR A 291 -7.63 -8.85 1.31
C THR A 291 -8.88 -7.98 1.38
N ASN A 292 -9.14 -7.33 2.51
CA ASN A 292 -10.23 -6.38 2.69
C ASN A 292 -9.60 -5.15 3.35
N GLY A 293 -9.81 -3.96 2.78
CA GLY A 293 -9.18 -2.68 3.19
C GLY A 293 -9.39 -2.22 4.64
N THR A 294 -9.76 -3.11 5.54
CA THR A 294 -9.61 -2.98 6.99
C THR A 294 -8.25 -3.54 7.41
N TRP A 295 -7.37 -2.65 7.86
CA TRP A 295 -6.22 -3.00 8.68
C TRP A 295 -6.74 -3.62 9.97
N ALA A 296 -6.68 -4.94 10.09
CA ALA A 296 -6.92 -5.60 11.36
C ALA A 296 -5.74 -5.25 12.29
N PRO A 297 -5.99 -4.79 13.54
CA PRO A 297 -4.91 -4.66 14.51
C PRO A 297 -4.30 -6.04 14.75
N MET A 298 -2.96 -6.10 14.86
CA MET A 298 -2.27 -7.26 15.45
C MET A 298 -2.71 -7.46 16.89
#